data_AF-A0A0K2RMC3-F1
#
_entry.id   AF-A0A0K2RMC3-F1
#
_cell.length_a   1.000
_cell.length_b   1.000
_cell.length_c   1.000
_cell.angle_alpha   90.00
_cell.angle_beta   90.00
_cell.angle_gamma   90.00
#
_symmetry.space_group_name_H-M   'P 1'
#
loop_
_entity.id
_entity.type
_entity.pdbx_description
1 polymer ?
#
loop_
_entity_poly.entity_id
_entity_poly.type
_entity_poly.pdbx_seq_one_letter_code
_entity_poly.pdbx_strand_id
1 'polypeptide(L)'
;MVEHEYVLVLTVAASADAEELGYRKLAADSRVDGVILTDMRVDDSRIALLTSLKIPAVTLNRPETTSPFPAVCMDDTEGIAAAVEHLVSLGHTRIGHVGGPQSYIHGRSRRLAWQNAMAKAGLGPVPSSRRTSPQRADWRLPRNCFARPNGQLRSSTRTT
;
A
#
# COMPACT_ATOMS: atom_id res chain seq x y z
N MET A 1 -10.80 19.33 27.71
CA MET A 1 -11.02 18.25 26.72
C MET A 1 -12.27 18.66 25.96
N VAL A 2 -12.14 19.08 24.71
CA VAL A 2 -13.30 19.52 23.92
C VAL A 2 -13.86 18.29 23.25
N GLU A 3 -15.10 17.95 23.57
CA GLU A 3 -15.83 16.87 22.94
C GLU A 3 -16.41 17.43 21.64
N HIS A 4 -16.07 16.80 20.51
CA HIS A 4 -16.58 17.19 19.20
C HIS A 4 -17.51 16.11 18.68
N GLU A 5 -18.75 16.48 18.38
CA GLU A 5 -19.69 15.59 17.71
C GLU A 5 -19.40 15.58 16.21
N TYR A 6 -18.80 14.49 15.74
CA TYR A 6 -18.57 14.24 14.31
C TYR A 6 -19.34 13.00 13.87
N VAL A 7 -19.89 13.06 12.65
CA VAL A 7 -20.49 11.91 11.98
C VAL A 7 -19.54 11.42 10.89
N LEU A 8 -19.25 10.11 10.89
CA LEU A 8 -18.45 9.47 9.85
C LEU A 8 -19.35 8.90 8.75
N VAL A 9 -19.16 9.37 7.53
CA VAL A 9 -19.77 8.78 6.33
C VAL A 9 -18.70 7.99 5.58
N LEU A 10 -18.90 6.68 5.44
CA LEU A 10 -18.02 5.81 4.67
C LEU A 10 -18.62 5.55 3.29
N THR A 11 -17.87 5.87 2.24
CA THR A 11 -18.23 5.54 0.86
C THR A 11 -17.19 4.57 0.30
N VAL A 12 -17.65 3.41 -0.16
CA VAL A 12 -16.80 2.42 -0.83
C VAL A 12 -17.07 2.49 -2.33
N ALA A 13 -16.07 2.86 -3.10
CA ALA A 13 -16.17 2.96 -4.55
C ALA A 13 -15.56 1.74 -5.23
N ALA A 14 -16.27 1.17 -6.19
CA ALA A 14 -15.82 0.00 -6.96
C ALA A 14 -14.88 0.36 -8.13
N SER A 15 -14.79 1.65 -8.49
CA SER A 15 -13.96 2.16 -9.57
C SER A 15 -13.55 3.62 -9.31
N ALA A 16 -12.58 4.12 -10.07
CA ALA A 16 -12.17 5.52 -10.00
C ALA A 16 -13.32 6.48 -10.38
N ASP A 17 -14.10 6.15 -11.41
CA ASP A 17 -15.24 6.96 -11.84
C ASP A 17 -16.34 7.03 -10.76
N ALA A 18 -16.61 5.90 -10.10
CA ALA A 18 -17.57 5.85 -9.00
C ALA A 18 -17.08 6.64 -7.77
N GLU A 19 -15.77 6.64 -7.53
CA GLU A 19 -15.12 7.42 -6.47
C GLU A 19 -15.23 8.92 -6.73
N GLU A 20 -14.90 9.37 -7.95
CA GLU A 20 -15.05 10.76 -8.36
C GLU A 20 -16.52 11.22 -8.26
N LEU A 21 -17.46 10.43 -8.79
CA LEU A 21 -18.89 10.74 -8.70
C LEU A 21 -19.35 10.83 -7.23
N GLY A 22 -18.81 9.98 -6.35
CA GLY A 22 -19.04 10.03 -4.92
C GLY A 22 -18.67 11.38 -4.32
N TYR A 23 -17.44 11.85 -4.55
CA TYR A 23 -17.00 13.16 -4.06
C TYR A 23 -17.84 14.31 -4.61
N ARG A 24 -18.19 14.27 -5.90
CA ARG A 24 -19.06 15.30 -6.52
C ARG A 24 -20.45 15.34 -5.87
N LYS A 25 -21.04 14.19 -5.56
CA LYS A 25 -22.33 14.11 -4.86
C LYS A 25 -22.24 14.62 -3.42
N LEU A 26 -21.18 14.24 -2.71
CA LEU A 26 -20.95 14.73 -1.34
C LEU A 26 -20.81 16.25 -1.29
N ALA A 27 -20.10 16.83 -2.28
CA ALA A 27 -19.97 18.28 -2.43
C ALA A 27 -21.32 18.95 -2.77
N ALA A 28 -22.02 18.44 -3.79
CA ALA A 28 -23.25 19.04 -4.30
C ALA A 28 -24.35 19.08 -3.24
N ASP A 29 -24.48 18.00 -2.46
CA ASP A 29 -25.51 17.88 -1.44
C ASP A 29 -25.05 18.47 -0.08
N SER A 30 -23.84 19.05 0.01
CA SER A 30 -23.21 19.54 1.26
C SER A 30 -23.31 18.53 2.41
N ARG A 31 -23.08 17.24 2.10
CA ARG A 31 -23.30 16.12 3.03
C ARG A 31 -22.19 15.95 4.07
N VAL A 32 -21.04 16.58 3.84
CA VAL A 32 -19.84 16.44 4.69
C VAL A 32 -19.12 17.77 4.82
N ASP A 33 -18.58 18.04 6.00
CA ASP A 33 -17.75 19.21 6.28
C ASP A 33 -16.30 19.05 5.78
N GLY A 34 -15.90 17.81 5.51
CA GLY A 34 -14.58 17.48 4.98
C GLY A 34 -14.41 15.99 4.72
N VAL A 35 -13.28 15.62 4.12
CA VAL A 35 -12.96 14.23 3.77
C VAL A 35 -11.60 13.80 4.28
N ILE A 36 -11.50 12.54 4.67
CA ILE A 36 -10.22 11.88 4.95
C ILE A 36 -9.87 11.05 3.71
N LEU A 37 -8.81 11.43 3.01
CA LEU A 37 -8.37 10.73 1.81
C LEU A 37 -7.48 9.54 2.19
N THR A 38 -8.01 8.33 2.04
CA THR A 38 -7.29 7.07 2.27
C THR A 38 -6.80 6.45 0.97
N ASP A 39 -5.96 5.41 1.08
CA ASP A 39 -5.44 4.63 -0.05
C ASP A 39 -4.87 5.50 -1.17
N MET A 40 -4.05 6.46 -0.78
CA MET A 40 -3.51 7.44 -1.72
C MET A 40 -2.67 6.77 -2.79
N ARG A 41 -3.00 7.09 -4.05
CA ARG A 41 -2.34 6.59 -5.24
C ARG A 41 -1.14 7.48 -5.59
N VAL A 42 -0.22 6.93 -6.35
CA VAL A 42 0.78 7.73 -7.08
C VAL A 42 0.03 8.61 -8.07
N ASP A 43 0.39 9.89 -8.15
CA ASP A 43 -0.27 10.89 -9.01
C ASP A 43 -1.80 10.94 -8.81
N ASP A 44 -2.23 11.01 -7.54
CA ASP A 44 -3.64 10.92 -7.18
C ASP A 44 -4.49 12.09 -7.71
N SER A 45 -5.34 11.81 -8.70
CA SER A 45 -6.24 12.79 -9.32
C SER A 45 -7.25 13.40 -8.33
N ARG A 46 -7.52 12.72 -7.20
CA ARG A 46 -8.47 13.18 -6.18
C ARG A 46 -7.99 14.47 -5.51
N ILE A 47 -6.69 14.75 -5.48
CA ILE A 47 -6.16 16.00 -4.92
C ILE A 47 -6.68 17.20 -5.71
N ALA A 48 -6.56 17.15 -7.04
CA ALA A 48 -7.06 18.21 -7.92
C ALA A 48 -8.59 18.30 -7.87
N LEU A 49 -9.28 17.16 -7.85
CA LEU A 49 -10.74 17.10 -7.74
C LEU A 49 -11.24 17.79 -6.47
N LEU A 50 -10.76 17.40 -5.29
CA LEU A 50 -11.19 17.95 -4.01
C LEU A 50 -10.87 19.45 -3.89
N THR A 51 -9.73 19.87 -4.45
CA THR A 51 -9.37 21.29 -4.55
C THR A 51 -10.40 22.05 -5.39
N SER A 52 -10.79 21.50 -6.55
CA SER A 52 -11.81 22.13 -7.42
C SER A 52 -13.20 22.18 -6.78
N LEU A 53 -13.55 21.17 -5.99
CA LEU A 53 -14.82 21.07 -5.27
C LEU A 53 -14.84 21.90 -3.98
N LYS A 54 -13.70 22.49 -3.59
CA LYS A 54 -13.52 23.26 -2.35
C LYS A 54 -13.93 22.49 -1.09
N ILE A 55 -13.74 21.17 -1.10
CA ILE A 55 -13.99 20.32 0.07
C ILE A 55 -12.70 20.29 0.91
N PRO A 56 -12.73 20.69 2.19
CA PRO A 56 -11.60 20.50 3.09
C PRO A 56 -11.21 19.02 3.17
N ALA A 57 -9.92 18.73 3.07
CA ALA A 57 -9.43 17.35 3.11
C ALA A 57 -8.20 17.21 3.99
N VAL A 58 -8.07 16.03 4.61
CA VAL A 58 -6.85 15.56 5.25
C VAL A 58 -6.41 14.30 4.53
N THR A 59 -5.14 14.21 4.16
CA THR A 59 -4.60 13.05 3.45
C THR A 59 -3.94 12.08 4.43
N LEU A 60 -4.14 10.77 4.21
CA LEU A 60 -3.33 9.74 4.85
C LEU A 60 -2.15 9.40 3.94
N ASN A 61 -0.95 9.64 4.44
CA ASN A 61 0.33 9.78 3.71
C ASN A 61 0.46 11.13 2.99
N ARG A 62 1.70 11.52 2.66
CA ARG A 62 2.00 12.75 1.93
C ARG A 62 1.89 12.52 0.41
N PRO A 63 1.11 13.35 -0.32
CA PRO A 63 1.02 13.24 -1.77
C PRO A 63 2.38 13.49 -2.44
N GLU A 64 2.66 12.80 -3.54
CA GLU A 64 3.85 13.09 -4.36
C GLU A 64 3.66 14.36 -5.21
N THR A 65 2.41 14.77 -5.42
CA THR A 65 2.03 16.01 -6.11
C THR A 65 1.85 17.16 -5.11
N THR A 66 1.95 18.40 -5.61
CA THR A 66 1.62 19.58 -4.80
C THR A 66 0.19 19.47 -4.30
N SER A 67 0.01 19.54 -2.98
CA SER A 67 -1.29 19.43 -2.34
C SER A 67 -1.48 20.56 -1.32
N PRO A 68 -2.65 21.22 -1.29
CA PRO A 68 -2.97 22.20 -0.26
C PRO A 68 -3.39 21.55 1.06
N PHE A 69 -3.54 20.23 1.10
CA PHE A 69 -4.14 19.52 2.22
C PHE A 69 -3.09 19.12 3.27
N PRO A 70 -3.41 19.23 4.57
CA PRO A 70 -2.58 18.61 5.60
C PRO A 70 -2.50 17.09 5.40
N ALA A 71 -1.40 16.51 5.85
CA ALA A 71 -1.12 15.10 5.71
C ALA A 71 -0.79 14.47 7.07
N VAL A 72 -1.46 13.37 7.38
CA VAL A 72 -1.09 12.48 8.49
C VAL A 72 -0.28 11.34 7.91
N CYS A 73 0.99 11.24 8.29
CA CYS A 73 1.92 10.25 7.75
C CYS A 73 2.31 9.25 8.84
N MET A 74 2.45 7.99 8.44
CA MET A 74 3.10 6.97 9.26
C MET A 74 4.44 6.64 8.65
N ASP A 75 5.48 6.55 9.47
CA ASP A 75 6.78 6.06 9.04
C ASP A 75 6.89 4.57 9.38
N ASP A 76 6.72 3.72 8.37
CA ASP A 76 6.82 2.27 8.51
C ASP A 76 8.29 1.78 8.45
N THR A 77 9.27 2.67 8.24
CA THR A 77 10.67 2.31 7.95
C THR A 77 11.31 1.55 9.09
N GLU A 78 11.19 2.05 10.32
CA GLU A 78 11.81 1.43 11.51
C GLU A 78 11.17 0.08 11.81
N GLY A 79 9.84 -0.02 11.74
CA GLY A 79 9.12 -1.27 11.98
C GLY A 79 9.50 -2.36 10.98
N ILE A 80 9.64 -2.00 9.70
CA ILE A 80 10.06 -2.93 8.65
C ILE A 80 11.53 -3.34 8.83
N ALA A 81 12.41 -2.40 9.17
CA ALA A 81 13.81 -2.71 9.46
C ALA A 81 13.93 -3.69 10.64
N ALA A 82 13.25 -3.43 11.75
CA ALA A 82 13.23 -4.31 12.92
C ALA A 82 12.71 -5.72 12.57
N ALA A 83 11.68 -5.83 11.73
CA ALA A 83 11.18 -7.14 11.29
C ALA A 83 12.22 -7.91 10.45
N VAL A 84 12.93 -7.24 9.53
CA VAL A 84 13.99 -7.87 8.74
C VAL A 84 15.16 -8.27 9.63
N GLU A 85 15.62 -7.39 10.51
CA GLU A 85 16.70 -7.65 11.47
C GLU A 85 16.38 -8.86 12.35
N HIS A 86 15.15 -8.95 12.84
CA HIS A 86 14.71 -10.11 13.62
C HIS A 86 14.83 -11.41 12.81
N LEU A 87 14.35 -11.45 11.57
CA LEU A 87 14.45 -12.65 10.72
C LEU A 87 15.91 -13.01 10.41
N VAL A 88 16.76 -12.02 10.17
CA VAL A 88 18.20 -12.23 9.97
C VAL A 88 18.85 -12.80 11.23
N SER A 89 18.48 -12.29 12.41
CA SER A 89 18.99 -12.80 13.71
C SER A 89 18.63 -14.27 13.96
N LEU A 90 17.53 -14.74 13.36
CA LEU A 90 17.11 -16.15 13.39
C LEU A 90 17.80 -17.01 12.30
N GLY A 91 18.68 -16.43 11.48
CA GLY A 91 19.43 -17.10 10.42
C GLY A 91 18.74 -17.14 9.05
N HIS A 92 17.64 -16.38 8.85
CA HIS A 92 17.00 -16.32 7.53
C HIS A 92 17.81 -15.47 6.54
N THR A 93 18.18 -16.08 5.41
CA THR A 93 18.92 -15.43 4.32
C THR A 93 18.07 -15.13 3.08
N ARG A 94 16.86 -15.68 3.02
CA ARG A 94 15.91 -15.53 1.91
C ARG A 94 14.55 -15.05 2.42
N ILE A 95 14.44 -13.74 2.61
CA ILE A 95 13.22 -13.09 3.12
C ILE A 95 12.44 -12.53 1.93
N GLY A 96 11.14 -12.86 1.84
CA GLY A 96 10.25 -12.34 0.81
C GLY A 96 9.36 -11.22 1.36
N HIS A 97 9.02 -10.24 0.51
CA HIS A 97 8.05 -9.20 0.85
C HIS A 97 6.71 -9.46 0.14
N VAL A 98 5.68 -9.67 0.94
CA VAL A 98 4.29 -9.79 0.49
C VAL A 98 3.60 -8.47 0.82
N GLY A 99 3.33 -7.67 -0.20
CA GLY A 99 2.76 -6.33 -0.04
C GLY A 99 1.68 -6.03 -1.07
N GLY A 100 0.93 -4.97 -0.80
CA GLY A 100 -0.15 -4.50 -1.67
C GLY A 100 0.34 -3.88 -3.00
N PRO A 101 -0.61 -3.42 -3.83
CA PRO A 101 -0.32 -2.79 -5.11
C PRO A 101 0.66 -1.62 -4.98
N GLN A 102 1.63 -1.57 -5.90
CA GLN A 102 2.63 -0.49 -5.96
C GLN A 102 2.07 0.81 -6.54
N SER A 103 0.79 0.82 -6.94
CA SER A 103 0.08 2.05 -7.29
C SER A 103 -0.24 2.91 -6.06
N TYR A 104 -0.16 2.37 -4.85
CA TYR A 104 -0.38 3.11 -3.61
C TYR A 104 0.94 3.56 -2.97
N ILE A 105 0.94 4.77 -2.41
CA ILE A 105 2.13 5.38 -1.80
C ILE A 105 2.68 4.53 -0.66
N HIS A 106 1.83 4.04 0.25
CA HIS A 106 2.25 3.15 1.33
C HIS A 106 2.81 1.82 0.80
N GLY A 107 2.24 1.28 -0.29
CA GLY A 107 2.71 0.04 -0.92
C GLY A 107 4.12 0.18 -1.47
N ARG A 108 4.44 1.33 -2.09
CA ARG A 108 5.79 1.66 -2.56
C ARG A 108 6.76 1.90 -1.40
N SER A 109 6.36 2.73 -0.44
CA SER A 109 7.19 3.09 0.71
C SER A 109 7.62 1.84 1.50
N ARG A 110 6.67 0.95 1.82
CA ARG A 110 6.95 -0.31 2.55
C ARG A 110 7.88 -1.24 1.78
N ARG A 111 7.67 -1.36 0.46
CA ARG A 111 8.56 -2.16 -0.39
C ARG A 111 9.99 -1.60 -0.38
N LEU A 112 10.14 -0.28 -0.48
CA LEU A 112 11.43 0.38 -0.46
C LEU A 112 12.12 0.22 0.90
N ALA A 113 11.39 0.42 2.00
CA ALA A 113 11.91 0.19 3.35
C ALA A 113 12.42 -1.26 3.53
N TRP A 114 11.66 -2.25 3.05
CA TRP A 114 12.09 -3.65 3.07
C TRP A 114 13.34 -3.88 2.21
N GLN A 115 13.40 -3.33 0.99
CA GLN A 115 14.58 -3.45 0.12
C GLN A 115 15.82 -2.85 0.79
N ASN A 116 15.69 -1.69 1.42
CA ASN A 116 16.77 -1.03 2.13
C ASN A 116 17.23 -1.83 3.34
N ALA A 117 16.31 -2.40 4.12
CA ALA A 117 16.65 -3.25 5.26
C ALA A 117 17.37 -4.54 4.82
N MET A 118 16.92 -5.19 3.75
CA MET A 118 17.60 -6.34 3.16
C MET A 118 19.02 -6.00 2.71
N ALA A 119 19.18 -4.88 2.00
CA ALA A 119 20.48 -4.41 1.53
C ALA A 119 21.45 -4.10 2.70
N LYS A 120 20.95 -3.47 3.77
CA LYS A 120 21.73 -3.22 5.00
C LYS A 120 22.20 -4.51 5.67
N ALA A 121 21.39 -5.57 5.62
CA ALA A 121 21.75 -6.90 6.11
C ALA A 121 22.66 -7.69 5.15
N GLY A 122 23.09 -7.11 4.03
CA GLY A 122 23.89 -7.78 3.00
C GLY A 122 23.11 -8.82 2.19
N LEU A 123 21.78 -8.79 2.23
CA LEU A 123 20.92 -9.73 1.54
C LEU A 123 20.30 -9.12 0.27
N GLY A 124 20.26 -9.90 -0.80
CA GLY A 124 19.57 -9.53 -2.04
C GLY A 124 18.06 -9.80 -1.96
N PRO A 125 17.22 -9.02 -2.67
CA PRO A 125 15.80 -9.31 -2.76
C PRO A 125 15.57 -10.67 -3.41
N VAL A 126 14.73 -11.51 -2.80
CA VAL A 126 14.34 -12.78 -3.41
C VAL A 126 13.48 -12.48 -4.64
N PRO A 127 13.75 -13.10 -5.81
CA PRO A 127 12.89 -12.97 -6.97
C PRO A 127 11.47 -13.42 -6.60
N SER A 128 10.53 -12.48 -6.54
CA SER A 128 9.11 -12.78 -6.35
C SER A 128 8.51 -13.03 -7.73
N SER A 129 7.86 -14.18 -7.93
CA SER A 129 6.95 -14.34 -9.06
C SER A 129 5.85 -13.30 -8.89
N ARG A 130 5.83 -12.27 -9.74
CA ARG A 130 4.86 -11.16 -9.67
C ARG A 130 3.45 -11.73 -9.62
N ARG A 131 2.81 -11.61 -8.48
CA ARG A 131 1.36 -11.58 -8.40
C ARG A 131 0.98 -10.66 -7.25
N THR A 132 0.68 -9.41 -7.60
CA THR A 132 -0.11 -8.52 -6.73
C THR A 132 -1.43 -9.23 -6.47
N SER A 133 -1.82 -9.40 -5.21
CA SER A 133 -3.16 -9.87 -4.90
C SER A 133 -4.14 -8.83 -5.45
N PRO A 134 -5.09 -9.22 -6.32
CA PRO A 134 -6.29 -8.38 -6.47
C PRO A 134 -6.94 -8.30 -5.10
N GLN A 135 -7.62 -7.20 -4.78
CA GLN A 135 -8.29 -6.94 -3.49
C GLN A 135 -9.32 -8.01 -3.05
N ARG A 136 -9.48 -9.10 -3.82
CA ARG A 136 -10.18 -10.32 -3.38
C ARG A 136 -9.26 -11.14 -2.48
N ALA A 137 -9.74 -11.40 -1.27
CA ALA A 137 -9.13 -12.18 -0.21
C ALA A 137 -8.75 -13.62 -0.63
N ASP A 138 -7.72 -13.77 -1.44
CA ASP A 138 -6.99 -15.03 -1.61
C ASP A 138 -5.60 -14.88 -0.98
N TRP A 139 -5.55 -15.10 0.34
CA TRP A 139 -4.31 -15.13 1.13
C TRP A 139 -3.46 -16.38 0.85
N ARG A 140 -3.85 -17.23 -0.11
CA ARG A 140 -3.05 -18.40 -0.48
C ARG A 140 -1.83 -17.94 -1.27
N LEU A 141 -0.72 -17.74 -0.56
CA LEU A 141 0.59 -17.69 -1.17
C LEU A 141 0.80 -19.00 -1.97
N PRO A 142 1.10 -18.94 -3.27
CA PRO A 142 1.41 -20.13 -4.01
C PRO A 142 2.65 -20.80 -3.40
N ARG A 143 2.73 -22.14 -3.45
CA ARG A 143 3.77 -22.95 -2.78
C ARG A 143 5.21 -22.55 -3.16
N ASN A 144 5.39 -21.82 -4.26
CA ASN A 144 6.65 -21.28 -4.74
C ASN A 144 7.12 -19.99 -4.04
N CYS A 145 6.30 -19.36 -3.19
CA CYS A 145 6.69 -18.27 -2.31
C CYS A 145 7.45 -18.75 -1.06
N PHE A 146 7.32 -20.04 -0.71
CA PHE A 146 8.06 -20.65 0.39
C PHE A 146 9.39 -21.21 -0.11
N ALA A 147 10.43 -21.12 0.72
CA ALA A 147 11.72 -21.74 0.44
C ALA A 147 11.50 -23.23 0.15
N ARG A 148 11.89 -23.68 -1.06
CA ARG A 148 11.97 -25.10 -1.36
C ARG A 148 13.06 -25.69 -0.45
N PRO A 149 12.78 -26.76 0.32
CA PRO A 149 13.86 -27.52 0.95
C PRO A 149 14.66 -28.16 -0.20
N ASN A 150 15.92 -27.78 -0.30
CA ASN A 150 16.95 -28.33 -1.19
C ASN A 150 16.83 -28.04 -2.70
N GLY A 151 17.88 -27.39 -3.21
CA GLY A 151 18.06 -27.01 -4.61
C GLY A 151 18.27 -28.19 -5.55
N GLN A 152 17.19 -28.84 -5.95
CA GLN A 152 17.19 -29.68 -7.14
C GLN A 152 16.31 -29.07 -8.24
N LEU A 153 16.97 -28.64 -9.31
CA LEU A 153 16.37 -28.45 -10.63
C LEU A 153 16.01 -29.83 -11.16
N ARG A 154 14.71 -30.16 -11.26
CA ARG A 154 14.31 -31.25 -12.14
C ARG A 154 14.40 -30.74 -13.57
N SER A 155 15.44 -31.18 -14.27
CA SER A 155 15.38 -31.31 -15.73
C SER A 155 14.22 -32.24 -16.05
N SER A 156 13.27 -31.78 -16.86
CA SER A 156 12.38 -32.68 -17.57
C SER A 156 12.61 -32.51 -19.07
N THR A 157 13.69 -33.14 -19.54
CA THR A 157 13.77 -33.59 -20.92
C THR A 157 12.75 -34.72 -21.12
N ARG A 158 11.68 -34.36 -21.86
CA ARG A 158 11.07 -35.06 -23.00
C ARG A 158 10.27 -36.38 -22.84
N THR A 159 9.18 -36.40 -23.63
CA THR A 159 8.48 -37.53 -24.30
C THR A 159 7.45 -38.25 -23.42
N THR A 160 6.17 -38.34 -23.79
CA THR A 160 5.56 -38.64 -25.12
C THR A 160 4.26 -37.86 -25.29
#